data_AF-A0A9P9D6J8-F1
#
_entry.id   AF-A0A9P9D6J8-F1
#
_cell.length_a   1.000
_cell.length_b   1.000
_cell.length_c   1.000
_cell.angle_alpha   90.00
_cell.angle_beta   90.00
_cell.angle_gamma   90.00
#
_symmetry.space_group_name_H-M   'P 1'
#
loop_
_entity.id
_entity.type
_entity.pdbx_description
1 polymer ?
#
loop_
_entity_poly.entity_id
_entity_poly.type
_entity_poly.pdbx_seq_one_letter_code
_entity_poly.pdbx_strand_id
1 'polypeptide(L)'
;ALEWIKAIQALTDILGLASIITLYQAGNNIYNLFDKALIIDEGREVYYSLIKEARPFIESIGFICHHGANVADYLTGVTIPTERSICPEIESRFFRIADALRAQYEESPIYERIIAEYDYLTTNLANEKM
;
A
#
# COMPACT_ATOMS: atom_id res chain seq x y z
N ALA A 1 -2.70 14.95 15.12
CA ALA A 1 -2.64 14.25 13.82
C ALA A 1 -4.01 13.72 13.38
N LEU A 2 -4.69 12.88 14.16
CA LEU A 2 -5.97 12.26 13.76
C LEU A 2 -7.05 13.24 13.29
N GLU A 3 -7.32 14.30 14.05
CA GLU A 3 -8.36 15.28 13.68
C GLU A 3 -8.04 16.05 12.39
N TRP A 4 -6.75 16.28 12.11
CA TRP A 4 -6.32 16.87 10.84
C TRP A 4 -6.59 15.95 9.66
N ILE A 5 -6.32 14.64 9.80
CA ILE A 5 -6.60 13.66 8.73
C ILE A 5 -8.10 13.53 8.50
N LYS A 6 -8.92 13.53 9.55
CA LYS A 6 -10.39 13.54 9.41
C LYS A 6 -10.89 14.78 8.68
N ALA A 7 -10.31 15.94 8.97
CA ALA A 7 -10.66 17.17 8.25
C ALA A 7 -10.28 17.08 6.75
N ILE A 8 -9.11 16.52 6.43
CA ILE A 8 -8.70 16.31 5.04
C ILE A 8 -9.65 15.33 4.37
N GLN A 9 -9.95 14.18 4.99
CA GLN A 9 -10.90 13.20 4.47
C GLN A 9 -12.27 13.85 4.17
N ALA A 10 -12.80 14.62 5.12
CA ALA A 10 -14.06 15.33 4.90
C ALA A 10 -13.99 16.31 3.71
N LEU A 11 -12.87 17.03 3.54
CA LEU A 11 -12.68 17.91 2.38
C LEU A 11 -12.56 17.11 1.08
N THR A 12 -11.82 16.00 1.08
CA THR A 12 -11.68 15.08 -0.06
C THR A 12 -13.06 14.60 -0.51
N ASP A 13 -13.90 14.15 0.42
CA ASP A 13 -15.23 13.62 0.14
C ASP A 13 -16.21 14.71 -0.35
N ILE A 14 -16.23 15.86 0.34
CA ILE A 14 -17.17 16.95 0.02
C ILE A 14 -16.85 17.59 -1.34
N LEU A 15 -15.56 17.78 -1.64
CA LEU A 15 -15.12 18.47 -2.84
C LEU A 15 -14.84 17.53 -4.01
N GLY A 16 -14.95 16.22 -3.81
CA GLY A 16 -14.64 15.21 -4.84
C GLY A 16 -13.17 15.25 -5.28
N LEU A 17 -12.26 15.52 -4.33
CA LEU A 17 -10.82 15.62 -4.61
C LEU A 17 -10.13 14.26 -4.46
N ALA A 18 -8.92 14.16 -5.02
CA ALA A 18 -7.97 13.12 -4.64
C ALA A 18 -6.92 13.72 -3.69
N SER A 19 -6.71 13.08 -2.54
CA SER A 19 -5.74 13.55 -1.54
C SER A 19 -4.67 12.50 -1.29
N ILE A 20 -3.41 12.87 -1.54
CA ILE A 20 -2.24 12.02 -1.31
C ILE A 20 -1.52 12.55 -0.07
N ILE A 21 -1.31 11.69 0.92
CA ILE A 21 -0.68 12.07 2.20
C ILE A 21 0.46 11.10 2.50
N THR A 22 1.60 11.64 2.88
CA THR A 22 2.72 10.89 3.43
C THR A 22 2.85 11.19 4.91
N LEU A 23 2.92 10.15 5.74
CA LEU A 23 2.98 10.27 7.19
C LEU A 23 4.17 9.49 7.72
N TYR A 24 4.96 10.13 8.58
CA TYR A 24 5.96 9.45 9.39
C TYR A 24 5.26 8.87 10.62
N GLN A 25 5.20 7.54 10.73
CA GLN A 25 4.57 6.78 11.82
C GLN A 25 3.07 7.11 12.01
N ALA A 26 2.21 6.34 11.34
CA ALA A 26 0.76 6.47 11.48
C ALA A 26 0.22 5.38 12.40
N GLY A 27 -0.54 5.76 13.44
CA GLY A 27 -1.30 4.79 14.21
C GLY A 27 -2.38 4.11 13.36
N ASN A 28 -2.81 2.90 13.74
CA ASN A 28 -3.90 2.18 13.07
C ASN A 28 -5.16 3.04 12.85
N ASN A 29 -5.51 3.92 13.80
CA ASN A 29 -6.66 4.82 13.68
C ASN A 29 -6.54 5.83 12.53
N ILE A 30 -5.32 6.23 12.17
CA ILE A 30 -5.06 7.11 11.03
C ILE A 30 -4.97 6.29 9.75
N TYR A 31 -4.26 5.16 9.78
CA TYR A 31 -4.14 4.23 8.65
C TYR A 31 -5.52 3.82 8.10
N ASN A 32 -6.47 3.53 8.99
CA ASN A 32 -7.82 3.10 8.63
C ASN A 32 -8.71 4.19 7.99
N LEU A 33 -8.24 5.44 7.89
CA LEU A 33 -8.95 6.52 7.21
C LEU A 33 -8.64 6.60 5.71
N PHE A 34 -7.66 5.86 5.22
CA PHE A 34 -7.26 5.89 3.82
C PHE A 34 -7.94 4.79 3.01
N ASP A 35 -8.21 5.05 1.73
CA ASP A 35 -8.76 4.04 0.82
C ASP A 35 -7.66 3.10 0.29
N LYS A 36 -6.54 3.68 -0.13
CA LYS A 36 -5.40 2.99 -0.76
C LYS A 36 -4.11 3.25 0.00
N ALA A 37 -3.20 2.27 -0.02
CA ALA A 37 -1.84 2.38 0.46
C ALA A 37 -0.87 2.31 -0.71
N LEU A 38 0.15 3.17 -0.69
CA LEU A 38 1.32 3.15 -1.58
C LEU A 38 2.56 2.86 -0.73
N ILE A 39 3.29 1.81 -1.04
CA ILE A 39 4.55 1.46 -0.39
C ILE A 39 5.68 1.63 -1.39
N ILE A 40 6.71 2.38 -1.00
CA ILE A 40 7.87 2.67 -1.83
C ILE A 40 9.11 2.15 -1.12
N ASP A 41 9.95 1.41 -1.84
CA ASP A 41 11.25 0.94 -1.38
C ASP A 41 12.33 1.29 -2.40
N GLU A 42 13.44 1.87 -1.97
CA GLU A 42 14.55 2.33 -2.83
C GLU A 42 14.10 3.12 -4.08
N GLY A 43 13.04 3.93 -3.96
CA GLY A 43 12.48 4.74 -5.05
C GLY A 43 11.58 3.97 -6.03
N ARG A 44 11.20 2.74 -5.70
CA ARG A 44 10.31 1.87 -6.50
C ARG A 44 8.99 1.64 -5.77
N GLU A 45 7.88 1.67 -6.50
CA GLU A 45 6.59 1.22 -5.99
C GLU A 45 6.60 -0.29 -5.81
N VAL A 46 6.54 -0.77 -4.57
CA VAL A 46 6.47 -2.21 -4.26
C VAL A 46 5.04 -2.68 -4.00
N TYR A 47 4.11 -1.76 -3.75
CA TYR A 47 2.69 -2.05 -3.62
C TYR A 47 1.84 -0.79 -3.79
N TYR A 48 0.74 -0.90 -4.54
CA TYR A 48 -0.33 0.10 -4.58
C TYR A 48 -1.70 -0.58 -4.72
N SER A 49 -2.55 -0.51 -3.69
CA SER A 49 -3.96 -0.93 -3.76
C SER A 49 -4.68 -0.57 -2.46
N LEU A 50 -5.89 -1.09 -2.24
CA LEU A 50 -6.68 -0.89 -1.04
C LEU A 50 -5.90 -1.21 0.24
N ILE A 51 -6.11 -0.40 1.29
CA ILE A 51 -5.43 -0.60 2.59
C ILE A 51 -5.74 -1.96 3.22
N LYS A 52 -6.92 -2.53 2.91
CA LYS A 52 -7.39 -3.82 3.45
C LYS A 52 -6.66 -5.02 2.86
N GLU A 53 -6.07 -4.85 1.68
CA GLU A 53 -5.36 -5.90 0.95
C GLU A 53 -3.85 -5.85 1.22
N ALA A 54 -3.34 -4.72 1.72
CA ALA A 54 -1.90 -4.49 1.87
C ALA A 54 -1.27 -5.51 2.83
N ARG A 55 -1.84 -5.67 4.02
CA ARG A 55 -1.34 -6.65 4.99
C ARG A 55 -1.45 -8.10 4.45
N PRO A 56 -2.62 -8.58 4.00
CA PRO A 56 -2.74 -9.94 3.46
C PRO A 56 -1.78 -10.23 2.29
N PHE A 57 -1.56 -9.25 1.41
CA PHE A 57 -0.61 -9.38 0.31
C PHE A 57 0.83 -9.52 0.80
N ILE A 58 1.25 -8.66 1.73
CA ILE A 58 2.62 -8.74 2.26
C ILE A 58 2.83 -10.02 3.09
N GLU A 59 1.82 -10.46 3.84
CA GLU A 59 1.84 -11.75 4.56
C GLU A 59 1.90 -12.95 3.60
N SER A 60 1.25 -12.92 2.43
CA SER A 60 1.27 -14.03 1.47
C SER A 60 2.63 -14.26 0.84
N ILE A 61 3.48 -13.23 0.80
CA ILE A 61 4.88 -13.33 0.34
C ILE A 61 5.78 -13.99 1.40
N GLY A 62 5.36 -13.99 2.66
CA GLY A 62 6.08 -14.60 3.78
C GLY A 62 6.60 -13.63 4.84
N PHE A 63 6.16 -12.36 4.81
CA PHE A 63 6.40 -11.43 5.90
C PHE A 63 5.43 -11.69 7.05
N ILE A 64 5.86 -11.36 8.26
CA ILE A 64 5.16 -11.72 9.49
C ILE A 64 4.71 -10.45 10.20
N CYS A 65 3.40 -10.22 10.23
CA CYS A 65 2.79 -9.18 11.05
C CYS A 65 2.46 -9.74 12.44
N HIS A 66 3.15 -9.29 13.48
CA HIS A 66 2.90 -9.76 14.84
C HIS A 66 1.48 -9.39 15.34
N HIS A 67 0.93 -10.21 16.23
CA HIS A 67 -0.39 -9.94 16.80
C HIS A 67 -0.38 -8.63 17.59
N GLY A 68 -1.35 -7.76 17.34
CA GLY A 68 -1.44 -6.43 17.96
C GLY A 68 -0.48 -5.38 17.37
N ALA A 69 0.30 -5.72 16.33
CA ALA A 69 1.16 -4.76 15.67
C ALA A 69 0.37 -3.63 15.01
N ASN A 70 0.99 -2.46 14.94
CA ASN A 70 0.51 -1.38 14.09
C ASN A 70 0.74 -1.78 12.62
N VAL A 71 -0.33 -1.80 11.82
CA VAL A 71 -0.27 -2.23 10.42
C VAL A 71 0.54 -1.25 9.58
N ALA A 72 0.44 0.05 9.83
CA ALA A 72 1.23 1.03 9.09
C ALA A 72 2.72 0.83 9.36
N ASP A 73 3.10 0.67 10.64
CA ASP A 73 4.51 0.44 11.01
C ASP A 73 5.01 -0.90 10.46
N TYR A 74 4.17 -1.95 10.46
CA TYR A 74 4.49 -3.23 9.82
C TYR A 74 4.77 -3.07 8.32
N LEU A 75 3.88 -2.39 7.59
CA LEU A 75 4.02 -2.20 6.14
C LEU A 75 5.24 -1.36 5.78
N THR A 76 5.58 -0.34 6.58
CA THR A 76 6.83 0.42 6.39
C THR A 76 8.05 -0.38 6.83
N GLY A 77 7.94 -1.19 7.88
CA GLY A 77 9.04 -2.00 8.41
C GLY A 77 9.51 -3.09 7.45
N VAL A 78 8.64 -3.55 6.54
CA VAL A 78 8.96 -4.51 5.47
C VAL A 78 10.15 -4.08 4.60
N THR A 79 10.31 -2.78 4.37
CA THR A 79 11.41 -2.20 3.58
C THR A 79 12.67 -1.98 4.40
N ILE A 80 12.61 -2.14 5.73
CA ILE A 80 13.71 -1.87 6.66
C ILE A 80 14.27 -3.22 7.16
N PRO A 81 15.50 -3.63 6.77
CA PRO A 81 16.05 -4.93 7.12
C PRO A 81 16.11 -5.23 8.62
N THR A 82 16.24 -4.21 9.46
CA THR A 82 16.30 -4.34 10.93
C THR A 82 14.93 -4.45 11.60
N GLU A 83 13.85 -4.09 10.90
CA GLU A 83 12.49 -4.06 11.45
C GLU A 83 11.60 -5.17 10.88
N ARG A 84 11.90 -5.64 9.66
CA ARG A 84 11.12 -6.70 9.03
C ARG A 84 11.29 -8.05 9.73
N SER A 85 10.19 -8.78 9.82
CA SER A 85 10.17 -10.21 10.15
C SER A 85 9.72 -10.98 8.91
N ILE A 86 10.55 -11.89 8.42
CA ILE A 86 10.29 -12.69 7.22
C ILE A 86 10.61 -14.17 7.49
N CYS A 87 9.86 -15.09 6.89
CA CYS A 87 10.16 -16.52 6.98
C CYS A 87 11.56 -16.81 6.44
N PRO A 88 12.44 -17.54 7.16
CA PRO A 88 13.84 -17.76 6.76
C PRO A 88 13.99 -18.42 5.37
N GLU A 89 13.06 -19.31 5.01
CA GLU A 89 13.02 -19.97 3.70
C GLU A 89 12.86 -18.96 2.56
N ILE A 90 12.01 -17.94 2.78
CA ILE A 90 11.74 -16.86 1.84
C ILE A 90 12.90 -15.86 1.82
N GLU A 91 13.46 -15.52 2.99
CA GLU A 91 14.59 -14.60 3.10
C GLU A 91 15.80 -15.09 2.29
N SER A 92 16.09 -16.39 2.36
CA SER A 92 17.18 -17.00 1.59
C SER A 92 16.97 -16.97 0.07
N ARG A 93 15.72 -16.83 -0.39
CA ARG A 93 15.34 -16.80 -1.80
C ARG A 93 15.53 -15.41 -2.43
N PHE A 94 15.52 -14.34 -1.63
CA PHE A 94 15.54 -12.98 -2.13
C PHE A 94 16.88 -12.29 -1.89
N PHE A 95 17.67 -12.12 -2.96
CA PHE A 95 18.89 -11.30 -2.91
C PHE A 95 18.58 -9.82 -2.68
N ARG A 96 17.49 -9.32 -3.28
CA ARG A 96 16.93 -7.97 -3.09
C ARG A 96 15.44 -8.06 -2.84
N ILE A 97 15.01 -7.67 -1.65
CA ILE A 97 13.61 -7.78 -1.23
C ILE A 97 12.70 -6.79 -1.97
N ALA A 98 13.17 -5.57 -2.25
CA ALA A 98 12.42 -4.59 -3.03
C ALA A 98 12.01 -5.16 -4.42
N ASP A 99 12.98 -5.72 -5.14
CA ASP A 99 12.76 -6.29 -6.47
C ASP A 99 11.84 -7.52 -6.42
N ALA A 100 12.00 -8.35 -5.39
CA ALA A 100 11.14 -9.50 -5.16
C ALA A 100 9.69 -9.11 -4.85
N LEU A 101 9.49 -8.14 -3.95
CA LEU A 101 8.17 -7.60 -3.63
C LEU A 101 7.50 -7.03 -4.87
N ARG A 102 8.24 -6.26 -5.67
CA ARG A 102 7.75 -5.71 -6.94
C ARG A 102 7.31 -6.82 -7.89
N ALA A 103 8.15 -7.84 -8.10
CA ALA A 103 7.82 -8.94 -9.00
C ALA A 103 6.56 -9.70 -8.54
N GLN A 104 6.46 -9.99 -7.24
CA GLN A 104 5.26 -10.63 -6.68
C GLN A 104 4.02 -9.75 -6.76
N TYR A 105 4.17 -8.43 -6.64
CA TYR A 105 3.08 -7.48 -6.84
C TYR A 105 2.61 -7.49 -8.30
N GLU A 106 3.53 -7.43 -9.26
CA GLU A 106 3.22 -7.47 -10.70
C GLU A 106 2.53 -8.77 -11.14
N GLU A 107 2.88 -9.90 -10.53
CA GLU A 107 2.25 -11.21 -10.76
C GLU A 107 0.88 -11.36 -10.06
N SER A 108 0.50 -10.42 -9.20
CA SER A 108 -0.71 -10.52 -8.39
C SER A 108 -1.96 -10.03 -9.13
N PRO A 109 -3.14 -10.61 -8.82
CA PRO A 109 -4.42 -10.08 -9.33
C PRO A 109 -4.72 -8.65 -8.85
N ILE A 110 -4.04 -8.20 -7.79
CA ILE A 110 -4.13 -6.83 -7.28
C ILE A 110 -3.59 -5.86 -8.33
N TYR A 111 -2.42 -6.15 -8.91
CA TYR A 111 -1.79 -5.30 -9.92
C TYR A 111 -2.59 -5.27 -11.21
N GLU A 112 -3.10 -6.41 -11.68
CA GLU A 112 -3.97 -6.47 -12.86
C GLU A 112 -5.19 -5.54 -12.74
N ARG A 113 -5.86 -5.56 -11.59
CA ARG A 113 -7.02 -4.68 -11.33
C ARG A 113 -6.60 -3.21 -11.29
N ILE A 114 -5.47 -2.89 -10.69
CA ILE A 114 -4.98 -1.51 -10.57
C ILE A 114 -4.59 -0.95 -11.94
N ILE A 115 -3.94 -1.74 -12.79
CA ILE A 115 -3.64 -1.34 -14.17
C ILE A 115 -4.93 -1.11 -14.96
N ALA A 116 -5.94 -1.97 -14.81
CA ALA A 116 -7.24 -1.75 -15.43
C ALA A 116 -7.93 -0.46 -14.93
N GLU A 117 -7.75 -0.08 -13.65
CA GLU A 117 -8.23 1.21 -13.12
C GLU A 117 -7.49 2.40 -13.73
N TYR A 118 -6.18 2.30 -14.00
CA TYR A 118 -5.42 3.35 -14.67
C TYR A 118 -5.88 3.54 -16.12
N ASP A 119 -6.08 2.45 -16.85
CA ASP A 119 -6.53 2.45 -18.25
C ASP A 119 -7.98 2.91 -18.43
N TYR A 120 -8.77 2.97 -17.35
CA TYR A 120 -10.11 3.56 -17.40
C TYR A 120 -10.06 5.01 -17.91
N LEU A 121 -9.06 5.80 -17.50
CA LEU A 121 -8.93 7.20 -17.92
C LEU A 121 -8.63 7.36 -19.42
N THR A 122 -8.04 6.35 -20.06
CA THR A 122 -7.74 6.36 -21.50
C THR A 122 -8.87 5.77 -22.35
N THR A 123 -9.92 5.24 -21.71
CA THR A 123 -11.07 4.64 -22.38
C THR A 123 -12.07 5.72 -22.84
N ASN A 124 -12.67 5.55 -24.02
CA ASN A 124 -13.64 6.50 -24.59
C ASN A 124 -14.84 6.82 -23.67
N LEU A 125 -15.19 5.94 -22.72
CA LEU A 125 -16.25 6.17 -21.73
C LEU A 125 -15.91 7.29 -20.72
N ALA A 126 -14.63 7.55 -20.43
CA ALA A 126 -14.24 8.66 -19.56
C ALA A 126 -14.53 10.02 -20.21
N ASN A 127 -14.38 10.11 -21.53
CA ASN A 127 -14.64 11.33 -22.30
C ASN A 127 -16.14 11.69 -22.42
N GLU A 128 -17.05 10.74 -22.16
CA GLU A 128 -18.50 10.98 -22.21
C GLU A 128 -19.09 11.43 -20.87
N LYS A 129 -18.32 11.31 -19.77
CA LYS A 129 -18.78 11.62 -18.40
C LYS A 129 -18.06 12.80 -17.74
N MET A 130 -17.10 13.43 -18.43
CA MET A 130 -16.53 14.74 -18.09
C MET A 130 -17.27 15.86 -18.84
#